data_AF-A0A564YE58-F1
#
_entry.id   AF-A0A564YE58-F1
#
_cell.length_a   1.000
_cell.length_b   1.000
_cell.length_c   1.000
_cell.angle_alpha   90.00
_cell.angle_beta   90.00
_cell.angle_gamma   90.00
#
_symmetry.space_group_name_H-M   'P 1'
#
loop_
_entity.id
_entity.type
_entity.pdbx_description
1 polymer ?
#
loop_
_entity_poly.entity_id
_entity_poly.type
_entity_poly.pdbx_seq_one_letter_code
_entity_poly.pdbx_strand_id
1 'polypeptide(L)'
;MSRREAGCLIGKNGETISFLRKRSGAKIKVSDKGVKERIVSVSGSIAAILRVIKQFCREFAWVSSDYVDVENVSNIPKFVFRILLPASLCGNLIGQQGECIHRLRQITGSLVKITRQRLPNSTERILFIYGTVTAITACLEMICALLGEVSQDKLNVK
;
A
#
# COMPACT_ATOMS: atom_id res chain seq x y z
N MET A 1 -6.38 -10.84 -0.24
CA MET A 1 -6.39 -11.58 1.03
C MET A 1 -7.35 -12.76 0.94
N SER A 2 -6.97 -13.91 1.49
CA SER A 2 -7.81 -15.09 1.58
C SER A 2 -9.00 -14.90 2.52
N ARG A 3 -9.99 -15.81 2.46
CA ARG A 3 -11.16 -15.80 3.37
C ARG A 3 -10.73 -15.89 4.84
N ARG A 4 -9.70 -16.68 5.16
CA ARG A 4 -9.17 -16.86 6.52
C ARG A 4 -8.50 -15.58 7.00
N GLU A 5 -7.61 -15.02 6.19
CA GLU A 5 -6.96 -13.73 6.46
C GLU A 5 -7.98 -12.61 6.73
N ALA A 6 -8.97 -12.46 5.85
CA ALA A 6 -9.99 -11.44 6.02
C ALA A 6 -10.86 -11.69 7.28
N GLY A 7 -11.10 -12.95 7.64
CA GLY A 7 -11.79 -13.32 8.88
C GLY A 7 -11.01 -12.87 10.11
N CYS A 8 -9.69 -13.09 10.13
CA CYS A 8 -8.81 -12.64 11.21
C CYS A 8 -8.77 -11.11 11.33
N LEU A 9 -8.66 -10.38 10.21
CA LEU A 9 -8.75 -8.91 10.23
C LEU A 9 -10.07 -8.42 10.82
N ILE A 10 -11.19 -8.99 10.35
CA ILE A 10 -12.50 -8.55 10.79
C ILE A 10 -12.66 -8.83 12.29
N GLY A 11 -12.17 -9.98 12.75
CA GLY A 11 -12.31 -10.43 14.13
C GLY A 11 -13.72 -10.94 14.43
N LYS A 12 -13.90 -11.53 15.63
CA LYS A 12 -15.23 -11.95 16.10
C LYS A 12 -16.15 -10.72 16.13
N ASN A 13 -17.35 -10.85 15.55
CA ASN A 13 -18.34 -9.77 15.44
C ASN A 13 -17.86 -8.44 14.80
N GLY A 14 -16.71 -8.44 14.11
CA GLY A 14 -16.16 -7.20 13.54
C GLY A 14 -15.44 -6.30 14.57
N GLU A 15 -15.11 -6.80 15.76
CA GLU A 15 -14.46 -6.03 16.82
C GLU A 15 -13.06 -5.56 16.41
N THR A 16 -12.23 -6.45 15.86
CA THR A 16 -10.85 -6.14 15.48
C THR A 16 -10.80 -5.04 14.42
N ILE A 17 -11.62 -5.15 13.37
CA ILE A 17 -11.66 -4.10 12.32
C ILE A 17 -12.25 -2.79 12.85
N SER A 18 -13.20 -2.84 13.78
CA SER A 18 -13.78 -1.64 14.39
C SER A 18 -12.75 -0.93 15.28
N PHE A 19 -11.99 -1.69 16.06
CA PHE A 19 -10.86 -1.18 16.83
C PHE A 19 -9.78 -0.57 15.93
N LEU A 20 -9.40 -1.25 14.85
CA LEU A 20 -8.43 -0.76 13.87
C LEU A 20 -8.87 0.56 13.26
N ARG A 21 -10.14 0.68 12.85
CA ARG A 21 -10.71 1.95 12.33
C ARG A 21 -10.60 3.07 13.36
N LYS A 22 -11.00 2.80 14.61
CA LYS A 22 -10.98 3.80 15.70
C LYS A 22 -9.56 4.24 16.06
N ARG A 23 -8.63 3.30 16.19
CA ARG A 23 -7.23 3.58 16.62
C ARG A 23 -6.39 4.22 15.52
N SER A 24 -6.59 3.81 14.27
CA SER A 24 -5.84 4.39 13.16
C SER A 24 -6.37 5.76 12.71
N GLY A 25 -7.67 5.99 12.89
CA GLY A 25 -8.38 7.12 12.28
C GLY A 25 -8.58 6.98 10.77
N ALA A 26 -8.26 5.82 10.19
CA ALA A 26 -8.43 5.55 8.77
C ALA A 26 -9.81 4.92 8.49
N LYS A 27 -10.35 5.23 7.31
CA LYS A 27 -11.54 4.59 6.77
C LYS A 27 -11.13 3.30 6.06
N ILE A 28 -11.40 2.17 6.72
CA ILE A 28 -11.08 0.82 6.24
C ILE A 28 -12.36 0.15 5.72
N LYS A 29 -12.37 -0.33 4.48
CA LYS A 29 -13.45 -1.14 3.88
C LYS A 29 -12.90 -2.51 3.46
N VAL A 30 -13.70 -3.56 3.60
CA VAL A 30 -13.37 -4.91 3.14
C VAL A 30 -14.38 -5.27 2.05
N SER A 31 -13.91 -5.84 0.94
CA SER A 31 -14.78 -6.31 -0.14
C SER A 31 -15.69 -7.46 0.30
N ASP A 32 -16.74 -7.71 -0.47
CA ASP A 32 -17.83 -8.61 -0.11
C ASP A 32 -17.39 -10.07 0.14
N LYS A 33 -18.23 -10.83 0.85
CA LYS A 33 -17.92 -12.15 1.36
C LYS A 33 -17.82 -13.24 0.29
N GLY A 34 -18.37 -13.01 -0.90
CA GLY A 34 -18.46 -13.96 -2.02
C GLY A 34 -17.23 -14.08 -2.91
N VAL A 35 -16.24 -13.17 -2.81
CA VAL A 35 -15.02 -13.24 -3.64
C VAL A 35 -13.92 -14.09 -3.01
N LYS A 36 -13.22 -14.89 -3.84
CA LYS A 36 -12.11 -15.78 -3.45
C LYS A 36 -10.95 -14.99 -2.83
N GLU A 37 -10.66 -13.82 -3.39
CA GLU A 37 -9.71 -12.86 -2.85
C GLU A 37 -10.42 -11.58 -2.43
N ARG A 38 -10.31 -11.24 -1.15
CA ARG A 38 -10.84 -9.99 -0.62
C ARG A 38 -9.84 -8.85 -0.72
N ILE A 39 -10.35 -7.68 -1.05
CA ILE A 39 -9.62 -6.42 -1.12
C ILE A 39 -9.95 -5.63 0.14
N VAL A 40 -8.91 -5.05 0.76
CA VAL A 40 -9.08 -4.10 1.85
C VAL A 40 -8.64 -2.73 1.37
N SER A 41 -9.61 -1.82 1.35
CA SER A 41 -9.39 -0.43 0.97
C SER A 41 -9.21 0.40 2.22
N VAL A 42 -8.05 1.00 2.37
CA VAL A 42 -7.72 1.92 3.47
C VAL A 42 -7.61 3.32 2.87
N SER A 43 -8.31 4.28 3.47
CA SER A 43 -8.31 5.68 3.06
C SER A 43 -8.21 6.60 4.27
N GLY A 44 -7.46 7.69 4.17
CA GLY A 44 -7.21 8.60 5.28
C GLY A 44 -5.91 9.37 5.08
N SER A 45 -5.45 10.08 6.11
CA SER A 45 -4.12 10.70 6.09
C SER A 45 -3.02 9.64 5.98
N ILE A 46 -1.86 10.01 5.43
CA ILE A 46 -0.71 9.09 5.30
C ILE A 46 -0.36 8.49 6.66
N ALA A 47 -0.32 9.30 7.72
CA ALA A 47 -0.06 8.83 9.07
C ALA A 47 -1.08 7.76 9.53
N ALA A 48 -2.37 7.95 9.21
CA ALA A 48 -3.41 6.96 9.52
C ALA A 48 -3.22 5.67 8.70
N ILE A 49 -2.94 5.78 7.39
CA ILE A 49 -2.69 4.63 6.51
C ILE A 49 -1.46 3.85 6.97
N LEU A 50 -0.35 4.52 7.28
CA LEU A 50 0.87 3.87 7.78
C LEU A 50 0.63 3.15 9.11
N ARG A 51 -0.16 3.73 10.03
CA ARG A 51 -0.56 3.04 11.27
C ARG A 51 -1.36 1.78 10.98
N VAL A 52 -2.31 1.84 10.04
CA VAL A 52 -3.09 0.68 9.61
C VAL A 52 -2.18 -0.40 9.05
N ILE A 53 -1.23 -0.05 8.19
CA ILE A 53 -0.28 -1.00 7.58
C ILE A 53 0.61 -1.63 8.65
N LYS A 54 1.20 -0.84 9.53
CA LYS A 54 2.03 -1.34 10.64
C LYS A 54 1.24 -2.29 11.54
N GLN A 55 0.00 -1.94 11.89
CA GLN A 55 -0.87 -2.79 12.70
C GLN A 55 -1.28 -4.05 11.95
N PHE A 56 -1.62 -3.94 10.66
CA PHE A 56 -1.89 -5.10 9.80
C PHE A 56 -0.74 -6.07 9.85
N CYS A 57 0.47 -5.60 9.61
CA CYS A 57 1.64 -6.44 9.58
C CYS A 57 1.94 -7.10 10.94
N ARG A 58 1.66 -6.42 12.05
CA ARG A 58 1.80 -6.98 13.40
C ARG A 58 0.75 -8.05 13.72
N GLU A 59 -0.52 -7.79 13.41
CA GLU A 59 -1.64 -8.71 13.68
C GLU A 59 -1.62 -9.91 12.72
N PHE A 60 -1.18 -9.70 11.48
CA PHE A 60 -1.06 -10.75 10.48
C PHE A 60 0.26 -11.52 10.51
N ALA A 61 1.23 -11.12 11.34
CA ALA A 61 2.47 -11.87 11.54
C ALA A 61 2.20 -13.32 12.03
N TRP A 62 1.06 -13.57 12.69
CA TRP A 62 0.62 -14.91 13.10
C TRP A 62 0.21 -15.84 11.94
N VAL A 63 -0.04 -15.30 10.75
CA VAL A 63 -0.33 -16.10 9.53
C VAL A 63 0.97 -16.47 8.79
N SER A 64 2.12 -15.92 9.20
CA SER A 64 3.44 -16.19 8.61
C SER A 64 4.45 -16.70 9.65
N SER A 65 4.07 -17.71 10.45
CA SER A 65 5.07 -18.46 11.23
C SER A 65 6.06 -19.24 10.34
N ASP A 66 5.87 -19.29 9.02
CA ASP A 66 6.78 -19.99 8.10
C ASP A 66 7.82 -19.11 7.41
N TYR A 67 7.97 -17.81 7.75
CA TYR A 67 8.88 -16.94 6.99
C TYR A 67 9.81 -16.05 7.81
N VAL A 68 10.76 -16.70 8.48
CA VAL A 68 12.02 -16.06 8.88
C VAL A 68 13.15 -16.95 8.38
N ASP A 69 13.67 -16.64 7.18
CA ASP A 69 15.03 -17.02 6.85
C ASP A 69 15.65 -15.94 5.96
N VAL A 70 16.72 -15.34 6.47
CA VAL A 70 17.35 -14.11 5.95
C VAL A 70 18.17 -14.37 4.67
N GLU A 71 18.20 -15.60 4.18
CA GLU A 71 19.06 -15.98 3.03
C GLU A 71 18.30 -16.49 1.79
N ASN A 72 16.96 -16.60 1.79
CA ASN A 72 16.20 -17.06 0.63
C ASN A 72 15.19 -16.03 0.10
N VAL A 73 15.64 -15.22 -0.86
CA VAL A 73 14.89 -14.13 -1.55
C VAL A 73 13.62 -14.62 -2.28
N SER A 74 13.45 -15.92 -2.48
CA SER A 74 12.29 -16.52 -3.13
C SER A 74 11.03 -16.49 -2.27
N ASN A 75 11.23 -16.51 -0.94
CA ASN A 75 10.30 -16.99 0.06
C ASN A 75 9.35 -15.96 0.71
N ILE A 76 9.74 -14.67 0.62
CA ILE A 76 9.21 -13.56 1.44
C ILE A 76 7.68 -13.47 1.31
N PRO A 77 6.88 -13.25 2.38
CA PRO A 77 5.46 -12.97 2.26
C PRO A 77 5.27 -11.73 1.40
N LYS A 78 4.96 -11.94 0.11
CA LYS A 78 4.83 -10.88 -0.89
C LYS A 78 3.50 -10.17 -0.66
N PHE A 79 3.48 -9.23 0.28
CA PHE A 79 2.34 -8.33 0.39
C PHE A 79 2.25 -7.49 -0.88
N VAL A 80 1.06 -7.43 -1.47
CA VAL A 80 0.77 -6.62 -2.64
C VAL A 80 -0.06 -5.43 -2.20
N PHE A 81 0.56 -4.25 -2.17
CA PHE A 81 -0.13 -3.00 -1.92
C PHE A 81 -0.55 -2.35 -3.22
N ARG A 82 -1.81 -1.91 -3.28
CA ARG A 82 -2.39 -1.25 -4.44
C ARG A 82 -2.80 0.16 -4.06
N ILE A 83 -2.18 1.15 -4.69
CA ILE A 83 -2.45 2.57 -4.47
C ILE A 83 -3.06 3.14 -5.74
N LEU A 84 -4.14 3.87 -5.61
CA LEU A 84 -4.72 4.67 -6.69
C LEU A 84 -4.10 6.05 -6.66
N LEU A 85 -3.53 6.47 -7.79
CA LEU A 85 -2.89 7.78 -7.94
C LEU A 85 -3.31 8.43 -9.26
N PRO A 86 -3.55 9.75 -9.29
CA PRO A 86 -3.75 10.49 -10.53
C PRO A 86 -2.57 10.29 -11.51
N ALA A 87 -2.86 10.21 -12.81
CA ALA A 87 -1.83 10.03 -13.83
C ALA A 87 -0.75 11.14 -13.82
N SER A 88 -1.11 12.36 -13.42
CA SER A 88 -0.18 13.48 -13.25
C SER A 88 0.89 13.18 -12.19
N LEU A 89 0.47 12.64 -11.04
CA LEU A 89 1.37 12.26 -9.95
C LEU A 89 2.21 11.03 -10.32
N CYS A 90 1.64 10.08 -11.06
CA CYS A 90 2.40 8.94 -11.56
C CYS A 90 3.54 9.34 -12.50
N GLY A 91 3.38 10.39 -13.30
CA GLY A 91 4.45 10.91 -14.16
C GLY A 91 5.67 11.35 -13.34
N ASN A 92 5.43 12.11 -12.27
CA ASN A 92 6.49 12.57 -11.36
C ASN A 92 7.14 11.41 -10.58
N LEU A 93 6.35 10.42 -10.15
CA LEU A 93 6.87 9.21 -9.51
C LEU A 93 7.75 8.35 -10.42
N ILE A 94 7.45 8.32 -11.73
CA ILE A 94 8.30 7.65 -12.71
C ILE A 94 9.59 8.46 -12.91
N GLY A 95 9.48 9.78 -12.99
CA GLY A 95 10.60 10.68 -13.28
C GLY A 95 10.99 10.68 -14.76
N GLN A 96 11.93 11.55 -15.14
CA GLN A 96 12.48 11.56 -16.50
C GLN A 96 13.16 10.22 -16.78
N GLN A 97 12.81 9.58 -17.90
CA GLN A 97 13.31 8.25 -18.31
C GLN A 97 13.11 7.10 -17.29
N GLY A 98 12.27 7.28 -16.26
CA GLY A 98 12.07 6.25 -15.24
C GLY A 98 13.13 6.22 -14.13
N GLU A 99 13.96 7.27 -14.01
CA GLU A 99 15.03 7.33 -13.01
C GLU A 99 14.48 7.30 -11.57
N CYS A 100 13.43 8.08 -11.28
CA CYS A 100 12.87 8.19 -9.94
C CYS A 100 12.30 6.84 -9.45
N ILE A 101 11.53 6.14 -10.30
CA ILE A 101 11.02 4.82 -9.95
C ILE A 101 12.13 3.77 -9.84
N HIS A 102 13.22 3.90 -10.61
CA HIS A 102 14.38 3.01 -10.49
C HIS A 102 15.07 3.21 -9.14
N ARG A 103 15.36 4.47 -8.79
CA ARG A 103 15.93 4.86 -7.49
C ARG A 103 15.06 4.41 -6.33
N LEU A 104 13.74 4.61 -6.43
CA LEU A 104 12.79 4.21 -5.40
C LEU A 104 12.79 2.70 -5.16
N ARG A 105 12.87 1.88 -6.23
CA ARG A 105 13.02 0.43 -6.12
C ARG A 105 14.38 0.03 -5.50
N GLN A 106 15.47 0.70 -5.88
CA GLN A 106 16.80 0.43 -5.33
C GLN A 106 16.88 0.75 -3.83
N ILE A 107 16.38 1.92 -3.41
CA ILE A 107 16.47 2.34 -2.00
C ILE A 107 15.54 1.50 -1.12
N THR A 108 14.31 1.26 -1.57
CA THR A 108 13.30 0.57 -0.75
C THR A 108 13.45 -0.95 -0.78
N GLY A 109 14.16 -1.50 -1.78
CA GLY A 109 14.19 -2.93 -2.07
C GLY A 109 12.82 -3.51 -2.47
N SER A 110 11.83 -2.65 -2.75
CA SER A 110 10.49 -3.07 -3.15
C SER A 110 10.36 -3.15 -4.67
N LEU A 111 9.57 -4.10 -5.15
CA LEU A 111 9.19 -4.17 -6.56
C LEU A 111 7.95 -3.31 -6.77
N VAL A 112 8.11 -2.23 -7.54
CA VAL A 112 7.05 -1.23 -7.77
C VAL A 112 6.59 -1.33 -9.22
N LYS A 113 5.31 -1.56 -9.51
CA LYS A 113 4.74 -1.64 -10.87
C LYS A 113 3.58 -0.67 -11.03
N ILE A 114 3.60 0.16 -12.08
CA ILE A 114 2.51 1.09 -12.40
C ILE A 114 1.73 0.52 -13.59
N THR A 115 0.40 0.57 -13.54
CA THR A 115 -0.43 0.20 -14.69
C THR A 115 -0.25 1.21 -15.83
N ARG A 116 -0.07 0.71 -17.06
CA ARG A 116 0.12 1.55 -18.25
C ARG A 116 -1.18 2.22 -18.68
N GLN A 117 -2.30 1.50 -18.59
CA GLN A 117 -3.62 2.02 -18.92
C GLN A 117 -4.22 2.78 -17.73
N ARG A 118 -4.91 3.87 -18.04
CA ARG A 118 -5.80 4.54 -17.10
C ARG A 118 -7.01 3.65 -16.86
N LEU A 119 -7.60 3.72 -15.68
CA LEU A 119 -8.89 3.07 -15.46
C LEU A 119 -9.94 3.67 -16.43
N PRO A 120 -10.83 2.84 -17.02
CA PRO A 120 -11.90 3.35 -17.86
C PRO A 120 -12.74 4.35 -17.05
N ASN A 121 -12.99 5.53 -17.61
CA ASN A 121 -13.66 6.67 -16.96
C ASN A 121 -12.92 7.34 -15.78
N SER A 122 -11.61 7.11 -15.60
CA SER A 122 -10.83 7.81 -14.56
C SER A 122 -9.47 8.28 -15.08
N THR A 123 -8.94 9.35 -14.46
CA THR A 123 -7.58 9.84 -14.70
C THR A 123 -6.55 9.14 -13.81
N GLU A 124 -6.97 8.19 -12.98
CA GLU A 124 -6.13 7.46 -12.04
C GLU A 124 -5.46 6.23 -12.68
N ARG A 125 -4.32 5.86 -12.09
CA ARG A 125 -3.56 4.64 -12.36
C ARG A 125 -3.35 3.89 -11.06
N ILE A 126 -3.19 2.58 -11.18
CA ILE A 126 -2.90 1.71 -10.04
C ILE A 126 -1.41 1.49 -9.95
N LEU A 127 -0.84 1.87 -8.82
CA LEU A 127 0.50 1.51 -8.41
C LEU A 127 0.46 0.27 -7.53
N PHE A 128 1.20 -0.75 -7.94
CA PHE A 128 1.39 -2.01 -7.23
C PHE A 128 2.77 -2.00 -6.57
N ILE A 129 2.83 -2.24 -5.27
CA ILE A 129 4.07 -2.35 -4.52
C ILE A 129 4.12 -3.76 -3.95
N TYR A 130 5.20 -4.47 -4.23
CA TYR A 130 5.46 -5.82 -3.74
C TYR A 130 6.72 -5.76 -2.88
N GLY A 131 6.67 -6.32 -1.68
CA GLY A 131 7.83 -6.37 -0.81
C GLY A 131 7.49 -6.77 0.61
N THR A 132 8.50 -6.65 1.49
CA THR A 132 8.33 -6.76 2.93
C THR A 132 7.58 -5.54 3.48
N VAL A 133 7.10 -5.68 4.70
CA VAL A 133 6.46 -4.59 5.46
C VAL A 133 7.35 -3.35 5.55
N THR A 134 8.64 -3.57 5.81
CA THR A 134 9.64 -2.51 5.91
C THR A 134 9.83 -1.81 4.56
N ALA A 135 9.98 -2.60 3.48
CA ALA A 135 10.12 -2.09 2.13
C ALA A 135 8.89 -1.28 1.68
N ILE A 136 7.68 -1.79 1.97
CA ILE A 136 6.41 -1.11 1.65
C ILE A 136 6.25 0.18 2.45
N THR A 137 6.57 0.17 3.74
CA THR A 137 6.47 1.35 4.60
C THR A 137 7.43 2.45 4.12
N ALA A 138 8.69 2.10 3.85
CA ALA A 138 9.68 3.02 3.31
C ALA A 138 9.28 3.55 1.91
N CYS A 139 8.75 2.67 1.06
CA CYS A 139 8.22 3.03 -0.25
C CYS A 139 7.06 4.02 -0.16
N LEU A 140 6.14 3.82 0.79
CA LEU A 140 5.01 4.72 1.01
C LEU A 140 5.45 6.07 1.55
N GLU A 141 6.41 6.10 2.49
CA GLU A 141 6.98 7.33 3.03
C GLU A 141 7.68 8.14 1.92
N MET A 142 8.46 7.48 1.07
CA MET A 142 9.13 8.11 -0.06
C MET A 142 8.16 8.62 -1.13
N ILE A 143 7.16 7.81 -1.50
CA ILE A 143 6.08 8.24 -2.39
C ILE A 143 5.38 9.46 -1.79
N CYS A 144 5.06 9.43 -0.50
CA CYS A 144 4.42 10.55 0.17
C CYS A 144 5.28 11.82 0.16
N ALA A 145 6.59 11.71 0.41
CA ALA A 145 7.50 12.84 0.35
C ALA A 145 7.50 13.46 -1.06
N LEU A 146 7.65 12.63 -2.09
CA LEU A 146 7.61 13.05 -3.49
C LEU A 146 6.26 13.69 -3.87
N LEU A 147 5.13 13.16 -3.38
CA LEU A 147 3.80 13.73 -3.63
C LEU A 147 3.55 15.02 -2.83
N GLY A 148 4.14 15.14 -1.65
CA GLY A 148 4.07 16.32 -0.79
C GLY A 148 4.83 17.50 -1.39
N GLU A 149 6.03 17.27 -1.93
CA GLU A 149 6.82 18.26 -2.66
C GLU A 149 6.05 18.81 -3.87
N VAL A 150 5.35 17.95 -4.62
CA VAL A 150 4.54 18.34 -5.79
C VAL A 150 3.34 19.23 -5.42
N SER A 151 2.89 19.23 -4.17
CA SER A 151 1.80 20.11 -3.72
C SER A 151 2.23 21.56 -3.49
N GLN A 152 3.54 21.83 -3.30
CA GLN A 152 4.06 23.19 -3.15
C GLN A 152 4.29 23.88 -4.51
N ASP A 153 4.67 23.13 -5.55
CA ASP A 153 4.99 23.69 -6.88
C ASP A 153 3.77 24.14 -7.70
N LYS A 154 2.54 23.82 -7.28
CA LYS A 154 1.30 24.27 -7.97
C LYS A 154 0.56 25.41 -7.28
N LEU A 155 1.08 25.92 -6.16
CA LEU A 155 0.46 27.04 -5.44
C LEU A 155 1.15 28.40 -5.68
N ASN A 156 2.23 28.45 -6.48
CA ASN A 156 2.98 29.68 -6.72
C ASN A 156 3.02 30.13 -8.19
N VAL A 157 1.93 29.90 -8.94
CA VAL A 157 1.71 30.59 -10.21
C VAL A 157 0.31 31.18 -10.23
N LYS A 158 0.17 32.35 -9.61
CA LYS A 158 -0.61 33.48 -10.11
C LYS A 158 -0.28 34.74 -9.32
#